data_AF-A0A6N7V2I8-F1
#
_entry.id   AF-A0A6N7V2I8-F1
#
_cell.length_a   1.000
_cell.length_b   1.000
_cell.length_c   1.000
_cell.angle_alpha   90.00
_cell.angle_beta   90.00
_cell.angle_gamma   90.00
#
_symmetry.space_group_name_H-M   'P 1'
#
loop_
_entity.id
_entity.type
_entity.pdbx_description
1 polymer ?
#
loop_
_entity_poly.entity_id
_entity_poly.type
_entity_poly.pdbx_seq_one_letter_code
_entity_poly.pdbx_strand_id
1 'polypeptide(L)'
;MGYGIEVKCKKCKFKQMYRLGVGMMFPRVYQRIVEAVRNGEYGEEWKKFFEENTSAAIMAEQRLYQCSSCNHLEQDYDLSLYCNKNGTPPEHDYWPHWCDFDHEYEFIKSYIHKCPKCSSRMHKVKDFENAKLPCPKCGSDLKIDDGICWD
;
A
#
# COMPACT_ATOMS: atom_id res chain seq x y z
N MET A 1 -13.47 -0.66 4.56
CA MET A 1 -13.26 -1.32 5.87
C MET A 1 -11.82 -1.83 5.91
N GLY A 2 -11.18 -1.84 7.08
CA GLY A 2 -9.85 -2.44 7.23
C GLY A 2 -9.96 -3.92 7.56
N TYR A 3 -8.92 -4.70 7.24
CA TYR A 3 -8.83 -6.09 7.67
C TYR A 3 -7.43 -6.41 8.17
N GLY A 4 -7.38 -7.25 9.19
CA GLY A 4 -6.13 -7.77 9.72
C GLY A 4 -5.81 -9.11 9.11
N ILE A 5 -4.52 -9.38 8.94
CA ILE A 5 -4.04 -10.74 8.69
C ILE A 5 -2.96 -11.09 9.69
N GLU A 6 -2.90 -12.36 10.06
CA GLU A 6 -1.87 -12.88 10.94
C GLU A 6 -0.99 -13.88 10.18
N VAL A 7 0.30 -13.58 10.06
CA VAL A 7 1.26 -14.48 9.42
C VAL A 7 2.01 -15.28 10.47
N LYS A 8 2.17 -16.60 10.25
CA LYS A 8 2.82 -17.53 11.18
C LYS A 8 3.75 -18.48 10.46
N CYS A 9 4.97 -18.66 10.98
CA CYS A 9 5.88 -19.72 10.57
C CYS A 9 5.83 -20.88 11.57
N LYS A 10 5.46 -22.09 11.11
CA LYS A 10 5.43 -23.28 11.96
C LYS A 10 6.81 -23.74 12.43
N LYS A 11 7.85 -23.50 11.61
CA LYS A 11 9.24 -23.93 11.83
C LYS A 11 9.97 -23.07 12.87
N CYS A 12 10.06 -21.76 12.66
CA CYS A 12 10.82 -20.86 13.53
C CYS A 12 9.95 -20.07 14.53
N LYS A 13 8.64 -20.35 14.57
CA LYS A 13 7.65 -19.68 15.45
C LYS A 13 7.53 -18.17 15.23
N PHE A 14 8.05 -17.64 14.13
CA PHE A 14 7.77 -16.27 13.70
C PHE A 14 6.26 -16.05 13.60
N LYS A 15 5.79 -14.92 14.13
CA LYS A 15 4.40 -14.53 14.12
C LYS A 15 4.30 -13.00 14.05
N GLN A 16 3.44 -12.48 13.19
CA GLN A 16 3.18 -11.03 13.10
C GLN A 16 1.76 -10.77 12.59
N MET A 17 1.13 -9.70 13.10
CA MET A 17 -0.15 -9.21 12.63
C MET A 17 0.06 -7.95 11.78
N TYR A 18 -0.64 -7.88 10.65
CA TYR A 18 -0.66 -6.73 9.75
C TYR A 18 -2.06 -6.17 9.63
N ARG A 19 -2.14 -4.85 9.47
CA ARG A 19 -3.37 -4.08 9.30
C ARG A 19 -3.44 -3.55 7.88
N LEU A 20 -4.29 -4.15 7.07
CA LEU A 20 -4.41 -3.89 5.64
C LEU A 20 -5.77 -3.24 5.35
N GLY A 21 -5.92 -2.63 4.16
CA GLY A 21 -7.18 -1.97 3.82
C GLY A 21 -7.40 -0.62 4.51
N VAL A 22 -6.50 -0.21 5.41
CA VAL A 22 -6.60 1.03 6.17
C VAL A 22 -5.91 2.16 5.41
N GLY A 23 -6.58 3.30 5.30
CA GLY A 23 -5.97 4.57 4.88
C GLY A 23 -6.92 5.47 4.10
N MET A 24 -7.50 4.97 3.00
CA MET A 24 -8.40 5.75 2.14
C MET A 24 -9.66 6.27 2.83
N MET A 25 -10.23 5.45 3.72
CA MET A 25 -11.48 5.81 4.41
C MET A 25 -11.30 6.83 5.54
N PHE A 26 -10.07 7.22 5.86
CA PHE A 26 -9.77 8.14 6.94
C PHE A 26 -9.22 9.44 6.36
N PRO A 27 -10.04 10.50 6.19
CA PRO A 27 -9.64 11.72 5.50
C PRO A 27 -8.33 12.33 5.99
N ARG A 28 -8.14 12.35 7.31
CA ARG A 28 -6.91 12.85 7.93
C ARG A 28 -5.68 12.00 7.62
N VAL A 29 -5.85 10.69 7.45
CA VAL A 29 -4.75 9.79 7.07
C VAL A 29 -4.39 10.05 5.60
N TYR A 30 -5.39 10.14 4.72
CA TYR A 30 -5.16 10.47 3.31
C TYR A 30 -4.44 11.80 3.13
N GLN A 31 -4.94 12.87 3.77
CA GLN A 31 -4.33 14.21 3.73
C GLN A 31 -2.86 14.18 4.13
N ARG A 32 -2.52 13.50 5.24
CA ARG A 32 -1.14 13.37 5.71
C ARG A 32 -0.23 12.68 4.69
N ILE A 33 -0.73 11.66 3.99
CA ILE A 33 0.06 10.94 2.98
C ILE A 33 0.25 11.80 1.74
N VAL A 34 -0.77 12.54 1.31
CA VAL A 34 -0.65 13.51 0.21
C VAL A 34 0.35 14.62 0.57
N GLU A 35 0.29 15.14 1.79
CA GLU A 35 1.28 16.11 2.29
C GLU A 35 2.69 15.53 2.27
N ALA A 36 2.90 14.31 2.75
CA ALA A 36 4.19 13.63 2.70
C ALA A 36 4.70 13.46 1.25
N VAL A 37 3.82 13.13 0.30
CA VAL A 37 4.15 13.09 -1.14
C VAL A 37 4.57 14.47 -1.65
N ARG A 38 3.80 15.53 -1.36
CA ARG A 38 4.11 16.91 -1.76
C ARG A 38 5.41 17.42 -1.12
N ASN A 39 5.74 16.95 0.07
CA ASN A 39 7.00 17.26 0.75
C ASN A 39 8.20 16.48 0.19
N GLY A 40 7.97 15.49 -0.68
CA GLY A 40 9.02 14.69 -1.30
C GLY A 40 9.48 13.47 -0.49
N GLU A 41 8.75 13.09 0.57
CA GLU A 41 9.10 11.93 1.41
C GLU A 41 9.09 10.62 0.62
N TYR A 42 8.31 10.55 -0.45
CA TYR A 42 8.24 9.40 -1.38
C TYR A 42 9.08 9.59 -2.64
N GLY A 43 9.92 10.62 -2.70
CA GLY A 43 10.84 10.90 -3.79
C GLY A 43 10.38 12.01 -4.74
N GLU A 44 11.35 12.63 -5.40
CA GLU A 44 11.16 13.80 -6.27
C GLU A 44 10.21 13.53 -7.44
N GLU A 45 10.15 12.30 -7.95
CA GLU A 45 9.23 11.96 -9.03
C GLU A 45 7.75 12.14 -8.62
N TRP A 46 7.38 11.63 -7.44
CA TRP A 46 6.01 11.75 -6.92
C TRP A 46 5.67 13.19 -6.59
N LYS A 47 6.61 13.92 -5.99
CA LYS A 47 6.47 15.34 -5.70
C LYS A 47 6.19 16.15 -6.97
N LYS A 48 7.06 16.03 -7.99
CA LYS A 48 6.90 16.74 -9.26
C LYS A 48 5.59 16.39 -9.95
N PHE A 49 5.19 15.13 -9.92
CA PHE A 49 3.91 14.72 -10.49
C PHE A 49 2.72 15.49 -9.88
N PHE A 50 2.72 15.66 -8.55
CA PHE A 50 1.68 16.43 -7.83
C PHE A 50 1.78 17.95 -8.04
N GLU A 51 2.98 18.48 -8.32
CA GLU A 51 3.17 19.90 -8.68
C GLU A 51 2.66 20.19 -10.10
N GLU A 52 2.83 19.25 -11.02
CA GLU A 52 2.46 19.39 -12.44
C GLU A 52 0.99 19.04 -12.73
N ASN A 53 0.35 18.22 -11.89
CA ASN A 53 -0.99 17.69 -12.15
C ASN A 53 -1.93 17.99 -10.98
N THR A 54 -2.82 18.97 -11.15
CA THR A 54 -3.81 19.34 -10.13
C THR A 54 -4.89 18.28 -9.90
N SER A 55 -5.08 17.37 -10.87
CA SER A 55 -6.00 16.22 -10.78
C SER A 55 -5.36 14.97 -10.18
N ALA A 56 -4.11 15.05 -9.72
CA ALA A 56 -3.37 13.92 -9.17
C ALA A 56 -4.01 13.38 -7.88
N ALA A 57 -4.04 12.06 -7.78
CA ALA A 57 -4.48 11.32 -6.60
C ALA A 57 -3.55 10.12 -6.38
N ILE A 58 -3.52 9.62 -5.14
CA ILE A 58 -2.73 8.44 -4.76
C ILE A 58 -3.58 7.35 -4.13
N MET A 59 -3.21 6.09 -4.37
CA MET A 59 -3.75 4.95 -3.65
C MET A 59 -3.16 4.87 -2.24
N ALA A 60 -3.78 5.53 -1.27
CA ALA A 60 -3.29 5.62 0.11
C ALA A 60 -3.78 4.46 1.01
N GLU A 61 -3.84 3.23 0.49
CA GLU A 61 -4.27 2.05 1.26
C GLU A 61 -3.06 1.27 1.78
N GLN A 62 -3.08 0.83 3.04
CA GLN A 62 -2.06 -0.04 3.60
C GLN A 62 -2.12 -1.44 2.96
N ARG A 63 -0.99 -1.86 2.41
CA ARG A 63 -0.79 -3.17 1.76
C ARG A 63 0.44 -3.85 2.36
N LEU A 64 0.48 -5.18 2.25
CA LEU A 64 1.64 -5.96 2.64
C LEU A 64 2.59 -6.12 1.45
N TYR A 65 3.88 -5.92 1.70
CA TYR A 65 4.94 -6.07 0.73
C TYR A 65 5.94 -7.13 1.18
N GLN A 66 6.46 -7.89 0.22
CA GLN A 66 7.55 -8.83 0.46
C GLN A 66 8.77 -8.51 -0.41
N CYS A 67 9.94 -8.46 0.21
CA CYS A 67 11.21 -8.31 -0.49
C CYS A 67 11.55 -9.59 -1.26
N SER A 68 11.89 -9.44 -2.53
CA SER A 68 12.28 -10.55 -3.42
C SER A 68 13.63 -11.18 -3.06
N SER A 69 14.51 -10.47 -2.34
CA SER A 69 15.86 -10.96 -2.04
C SER A 69 16.00 -11.55 -0.64
N CYS A 70 15.44 -10.90 0.39
CA CYS A 70 15.62 -11.31 1.79
C CYS A 70 14.33 -11.77 2.48
N ASN A 71 13.21 -11.86 1.75
CA ASN A 71 11.89 -12.25 2.24
C ASN A 71 11.33 -11.35 3.35
N HIS A 72 11.96 -10.20 3.63
CA HIS A 72 11.46 -9.21 4.58
C HIS A 72 10.04 -8.79 4.21
N LEU A 73 9.17 -8.75 5.22
CA LEU A 73 7.79 -8.32 5.10
C LEU A 73 7.64 -6.92 5.70
N GLU A 74 7.00 -6.03 4.96
CA GLU A 74 6.77 -4.65 5.36
C GLU A 74 5.32 -4.26 5.04
N GLN A 75 4.70 -3.52 5.95
CA GLN A 75 3.39 -2.92 5.69
C GLN A 75 3.60 -1.44 5.36
N ASP A 76 3.09 -1.02 4.21
CA ASP A 76 3.25 0.34 3.72
C ASP A 76 2.04 0.74 2.85
N TYR A 77 1.93 2.01 2.48
CA TYR A 77 0.87 2.51 1.59
C TYR A 77 1.12 2.11 0.14
N ASP A 78 0.07 1.94 -0.67
CA ASP A 78 0.24 1.55 -2.08
C ASP A 78 0.89 2.62 -2.95
N LEU A 79 0.51 3.88 -2.74
CA LEU A 79 1.07 5.09 -3.35
C LEU A 79 1.03 5.12 -4.88
N SER A 80 0.32 4.19 -5.53
CA SER A 80 0.10 4.26 -6.97
C SER A 80 -0.59 5.57 -7.34
N LEU A 81 -0.11 6.19 -8.42
CA LEU A 81 -0.58 7.46 -8.96
C LEU A 81 -1.78 7.27 -9.89
N TYR A 82 -2.71 8.20 -9.75
CA TYR A 82 -3.90 8.30 -10.56
C TYR A 82 -4.17 9.76 -10.92
N CYS A 83 -4.92 9.98 -12.00
CA CYS A 83 -5.46 11.29 -12.34
C CYS A 83 -6.98 11.20 -12.50
N ASN A 84 -7.69 12.21 -12.02
CA ASN A 84 -9.12 12.34 -12.32
C ASN A 84 -9.30 12.63 -13.82
N LYS A 85 -10.12 11.84 -14.51
CA LYS A 85 -10.38 11.96 -15.95
C LYS A 85 -11.03 13.28 -16.34
N ASN A 86 -11.74 13.92 -15.42
CA ASN A 86 -12.37 15.22 -15.65
C ASN A 86 -11.39 16.39 -15.47
N GLY A 87 -10.13 16.12 -15.11
CA GLY A 87 -9.10 17.14 -14.91
C GLY A 87 -9.28 17.99 -13.65
N THR A 88 -10.30 17.70 -12.84
CA THR A 88 -10.55 18.38 -11.57
C THR A 88 -9.72 17.76 -10.45
N PRO A 89 -9.33 18.54 -9.43
CA PRO A 89 -8.78 17.97 -8.21
C PRO A 89 -9.81 17.04 -7.55
N PRO A 90 -9.36 16.06 -6.74
CA PRO A 90 -10.26 15.25 -5.91
C PRO A 90 -11.18 16.17 -5.09
N GLU A 91 -12.50 15.98 -5.21
CA GLU A 91 -13.55 16.89 -4.70
C GLU A 91 -13.54 17.00 -3.16
N HIS A 92 -12.89 16.04 -2.51
CA HIS A 92 -12.48 16.10 -1.13
C HIS A 92 -11.00 15.74 -1.08
N ASP A 93 -10.21 16.34 -0.19
CA ASP A 93 -8.83 15.91 0.11
C ASP A 93 -8.78 14.49 0.71
N TYR A 94 -9.74 13.62 0.41
CA TYR A 94 -9.83 12.24 0.78
C TYR A 94 -10.59 11.44 -0.26
N TRP A 95 -10.31 10.14 -0.29
CA TRP A 95 -10.84 9.22 -1.28
C TRP A 95 -12.20 8.66 -0.86
N PRO A 96 -13.28 8.92 -1.60
CA PRO A 96 -14.59 8.44 -1.22
C PRO A 96 -14.76 6.95 -1.62
N HIS A 97 -15.08 6.06 -0.67
CA HIS A 97 -15.23 4.61 -0.87
C HIS A 97 -16.40 4.21 -1.80
N TRP A 98 -17.27 5.16 -2.15
CA TRP A 98 -18.47 4.97 -2.98
C TRP A 98 -18.30 5.41 -4.44
N CYS A 99 -17.16 6.00 -4.82
CA CYS A 99 -16.91 6.36 -6.22
C CYS A 99 -16.41 5.14 -6.98
N ASP A 100 -16.97 4.92 -8.17
CA ASP A 100 -16.55 3.85 -9.08
C ASP A 100 -15.18 4.24 -9.65
N PHE A 101 -14.13 3.81 -8.95
CA PHE A 101 -12.78 4.33 -9.08
C PHE A 101 -12.24 4.24 -10.51
N ASP A 102 -12.47 3.09 -11.15
CA ASP A 102 -12.02 2.85 -12.52
C ASP A 102 -12.80 3.69 -13.54
N HIS A 103 -13.96 4.24 -13.16
CA HIS A 103 -14.72 5.17 -13.99
C HIS A 103 -14.19 6.60 -13.89
N GLU A 104 -13.89 7.10 -12.69
CA GLU A 104 -13.50 8.50 -12.47
C GLU A 104 -11.99 8.76 -12.62
N TYR A 105 -11.16 7.75 -12.37
CA TYR A 105 -9.71 7.91 -12.32
C TYR A 105 -9.00 7.00 -13.33
N GLU A 106 -7.88 7.48 -13.84
CA GLU A 106 -6.98 6.73 -14.70
C GLU A 106 -5.71 6.38 -13.95
N PHE A 107 -5.30 5.11 -14.00
CA PHE A 107 -4.03 4.65 -13.45
C PHE A 107 -2.87 5.21 -14.26
N ILE A 108 -1.93 5.85 -13.57
CA ILE A 108 -0.75 6.44 -14.20
C ILE A 108 0.48 5.58 -13.95
N LYS A 109 0.78 5.32 -12.68
CA LYS A 109 2.03 4.64 -12.31
C LYS A 109 1.95 3.98 -10.94
N SER A 110 2.61 2.83 -10.78
CA SER A 110 2.76 2.18 -9.47
C SER A 110 4.02 2.65 -8.75
N TYR A 111 3.93 2.78 -7.43
CA TYR A 111 5.08 3.07 -6.59
C TYR A 111 5.97 1.83 -6.40
N ILE A 112 7.29 2.02 -6.44
CA ILE A 112 8.26 0.93 -6.29
C ILE A 112 8.85 0.98 -4.88
N HIS A 113 8.29 0.16 -3.98
CA HIS A 113 8.82 0.00 -2.64
C HIS A 113 10.18 -0.69 -2.66
N LYS A 114 11.12 -0.14 -1.87
CA LYS A 114 12.45 -0.71 -1.65
C LYS A 114 12.52 -1.31 -0.26
N CYS A 115 13.17 -2.46 -0.15
CA CYS A 115 13.34 -3.14 1.11
C CYS A 115 14.25 -2.32 2.04
N PRO A 116 13.83 -2.03 3.28
CA PRO A 116 14.66 -1.27 4.22
C PRO A 116 15.93 -2.03 4.65
N LYS A 117 16.00 -3.35 4.43
CA LYS A 117 17.14 -4.18 4.83
C LYS A 117 18.20 -4.36 3.76
N CYS A 118 17.80 -4.45 2.49
CA CYS A 118 18.71 -4.79 1.39
C CYS A 118 18.53 -3.92 0.15
N SER A 119 17.64 -2.92 0.19
CA SER A 119 17.33 -1.99 -0.90
C SER A 119 16.76 -2.60 -2.18
N SER A 120 16.61 -3.93 -2.25
CA SER A 120 15.94 -4.63 -3.34
C SER A 120 14.46 -4.24 -3.45
N ARG A 121 13.91 -4.37 -4.65
CA ARG A 121 12.49 -4.15 -4.91
C ARG A 121 11.62 -5.10 -4.09
N MET A 122 10.58 -4.55 -3.49
CA MET A 122 9.51 -5.30 -2.85
C MET A 122 8.32 -5.46 -3.80
N HIS A 123 7.58 -6.56 -3.63
CA HIS A 123 6.38 -6.86 -4.38
C HIS A 123 5.18 -6.82 -3.45
N LYS A 124 4.10 -6.20 -3.92
CA LYS A 124 2.81 -6.23 -3.22
C LYS A 124 2.33 -7.67 -3.14
N VAL A 125 2.04 -8.14 -1.94
CA VAL A 125 1.38 -9.43 -1.73
C VAL A 125 -0.06 -9.30 -2.18
N LYS A 126 -0.44 -10.12 -3.15
CA LYS A 126 -1.81 -10.25 -3.66
C LYS A 126 -2.36 -11.60 -3.23
N ASP A 127 -3.68 -11.71 -3.17
CA ASP A 127 -4.39 -12.98 -2.98
C ASP A 127 -3.85 -13.79 -1.78
N PHE A 128 -4.14 -13.29 -0.57
CA PHE A 128 -3.61 -13.86 0.68
C PHE A 128 -4.01 -15.33 0.88
N GLU A 129 -5.14 -15.76 0.35
CA GLU A 129 -5.61 -17.15 0.43
C GLU A 129 -4.65 -18.12 -0.29
N ASN A 130 -4.09 -17.69 -1.42
CA ASN A 130 -3.19 -18.50 -2.24
C ASN A 130 -1.71 -18.08 -2.16
N ALA A 131 -1.39 -17.03 -1.40
CA ALA A 131 -0.05 -16.48 -1.33
C ALA A 131 0.93 -17.43 -0.64
N LYS A 132 1.93 -17.89 -1.40
CA LYS A 132 3.08 -18.65 -0.87
C LYS A 132 4.19 -17.69 -0.44
N LEU A 133 4.11 -17.22 0.81
CA LEU A 133 5.10 -16.29 1.36
C LEU A 133 6.22 -17.03 2.12
N PRO A 134 7.49 -16.93 1.69
CA PRO A 134 8.61 -17.44 2.48
C PRO A 134 8.81 -16.65 3.77
N CYS A 135 9.15 -17.34 4.85
CA CYS A 135 9.40 -16.72 6.14
C CYS A 135 10.67 -15.83 6.12
N PRO A 136 10.61 -14.59 6.62
CA PRO A 136 11.77 -13.69 6.69
C PRO A 136 12.90 -14.19 7.61
N LYS A 137 12.64 -15.16 8.49
CA LYS A 137 13.63 -15.69 9.43
C LYS A 137 14.27 -17.01 8.99
N CYS A 138 13.54 -17.89 8.31
CA CYS A 138 14.02 -19.24 8.00
C CYS A 138 13.68 -19.73 6.59
N GLY A 139 13.05 -18.90 5.76
CA GLY A 139 12.69 -19.22 4.37
C GLY A 139 11.54 -20.22 4.18
N SER A 140 11.06 -20.87 5.24
CA SER A 140 9.93 -21.81 5.15
C SER A 140 8.60 -21.10 4.94
N ASP A 141 7.63 -21.77 4.32
CA ASP A 141 6.33 -21.20 4.02
C ASP A 141 5.60 -20.67 5.27
N LEU A 142 5.06 -19.47 5.14
CA LEU A 142 4.18 -18.86 6.13
C LEU A 142 2.75 -19.36 5.92
N LYS A 143 2.05 -19.59 7.04
CA LYS A 143 0.61 -19.68 7.07
C LYS A 143 0.05 -18.28 7.27
N ILE A 144 -0.93 -17.90 6.46
CA ILE A 144 -1.71 -16.68 6.63
C ILE A 144 -3.06 -17.12 7.20
N ASP A 145 -3.42 -16.56 8.35
CA ASP A 145 -4.75 -16.70 8.93
C ASP A 145 -5.45 -15.34 8.79
N ASP A 146 -6.69 -15.34 8.30
CA ASP A 146 -7.51 -14.14 8.30
C ASP A 146 -7.70 -13.64 9.73
N GLY A 147 -7.41 -12.36 9.93
CA GLY A 147 -7.54 -11.69 11.20
C GLY A 147 -8.92 -11.04 11.37
N ILE A 148 -8.95 -10.03 12.23
CA ILE A 148 -10.16 -9.29 12.58
C ILE A 148 -10.45 -8.27 11.47
N CYS A 149 -11.69 -8.18 11.00
CA CYS A 149 -12.17 -7.03 10.24
C CYS A 149 -12.51 -5.89 11.20
N TRP A 150 -12.17 -4.65 10.87
CA TRP A 150 -12.56 -3.49 11.65
C TRP A 150 -13.02 -2.34 10.75
N ASP A 151 -13.91 -1.53 11.29
CA ASP A 151 -14.36 -0.28 10.70
C ASP A 151 -13.37 0.86 10.98
#